data_AF-A0A9X8H4P3-F1
#
_entry.id   AF-A0A9X8H4P3-F1
#
_cell.length_a   1.000
_cell.length_b   1.000
_cell.length_c   1.000
_cell.angle_alpha   90.00
_cell.angle_beta   90.00
_cell.angle_gamma   90.00
#
_symmetry.space_group_name_H-M   'P 1'
#
loop_
_entity.id
_entity.type
_entity.pdbx_description
1 polymer ?
#
loop_
_entity_poly.entity_id
_entity_poly.type
_entity_poly.pdbx_seq_one_letter_code
_entity_poly.pdbx_strand_id
1 'polypeptide(L)'
;MGDSVEDSAVNDFLQILEEHRKNCEKQGKYVEAEIAKNRLDELKVHEENRRKEAMRSRQIAERLGVEEAHMLEFQQFNLVWDRKMEEYERNVDELVASMRDRHQGELLEFQQKLLEKQIKPKFSKELLNLRKIEEHLARQKEYAANTPHKMKLKSDALEAWEMEKWRNSKQQEMFQREIKFKQRQRQELEALQKRIQSGREEQKKQRQLDLERLLQRYQNVKAELQQQQNLERIRIEKFSLTTTQRVSMKKYFLAFNGVVVGIPLATGGYFVHNLRNDERFREHFHDKYPELVDAIHEYIPVFPEAAPRDDIGESDAAIFKQPVHAKV
;
A
#
# COMPACT_ATOMS: atom_id res chain seq x y z
N MET A 1 19.47 17.75 25.03
CA MET A 1 20.14 18.94 25.59
C MET A 1 21.56 18.66 26.08
N GLY A 2 21.94 17.41 26.41
CA GLY A 2 23.34 17.06 26.76
C GLY A 2 24.32 17.09 25.57
N ASP A 3 23.95 16.49 24.43
CA ASP A 3 24.82 16.38 23.24
C ASP A 3 25.34 17.72 22.71
N SER A 4 24.51 18.78 22.72
CA SER A 4 24.90 20.10 22.18
C SER A 4 25.94 20.82 23.05
N VAL A 5 25.94 20.57 24.36
CA VAL A 5 26.89 21.18 25.29
C VAL A 5 28.24 20.48 25.19
N GLU A 6 28.23 19.16 25.05
CA GLU A 6 29.44 18.37 24.80
C GLU A 6 30.03 18.63 23.41
N ASP A 7 29.21 18.79 22.37
CA ASP A 7 29.65 19.23 21.04
C ASP A 7 30.35 20.60 21.11
N SER A 8 29.82 21.57 21.88
CA SER A 8 30.46 22.88 22.05
C SER A 8 31.81 22.77 22.75
N ALA A 9 31.87 22.03 23.87
CA ALA A 9 33.10 21.87 24.64
C ALA A 9 34.21 21.14 23.87
N VAL A 10 33.85 20.15 23.05
CA VAL A 10 34.79 19.44 22.16
C VAL A 10 35.32 20.36 21.06
N ASN A 11 34.46 21.20 20.46
CA ASN A 11 34.89 22.18 19.46
C ASN A 11 35.82 23.26 20.07
N ASP A 12 35.51 23.75 21.27
CA ASP A 12 36.35 24.71 21.99
C ASP A 12 37.72 24.11 22.30
N PHE A 13 37.76 22.83 22.71
CA PHE A 13 39.02 22.12 22.96
C PHE A 13 39.84 21.88 21.69
N LEU A 14 39.19 21.53 20.57
CA LEU A 14 39.84 21.43 19.26
C LEU A 14 40.45 22.77 18.83
N GLN A 15 39.76 23.88 19.08
CA GLN A 15 40.24 25.22 18.76
C GLN A 15 41.44 25.62 19.62
N ILE A 16 41.41 25.32 20.93
CA ILE A 16 42.52 25.55 21.85
C ILE A 16 43.76 24.73 21.44
N LEU A 17 43.58 23.45 21.08
CA LEU A 17 44.68 22.60 20.61
C LEU A 17 45.29 23.09 19.29
N GLU A 18 44.46 23.60 18.37
CA GLU A 18 44.93 24.17 17.11
C GLU A 18 45.72 25.46 17.33
N GLU A 19 45.31 26.27 18.30
CA GLU A 19 46.05 27.47 18.70
C GLU A 19 47.36 27.14 19.41
N HIS A 20 47.36 26.13 20.28
CA HIS A 20 48.57 25.60 20.92
C HIS A 20 49.56 25.06 19.89
N ARG A 21 49.09 24.28 18.91
CA ARG A 21 49.90 23.79 17.78
C ARG A 21 50.57 24.93 17.03
N LYS A 22 49.82 25.96 16.65
CA LYS A 22 50.35 27.16 15.96
C LYS A 22 51.36 27.93 16.80
N ASN A 23 51.16 28.00 18.11
CA ASN A 23 52.08 28.67 19.02
C ASN A 23 53.39 27.89 19.20
N CYS A 24 53.34 26.55 19.27
CA CYS A 24 54.53 25.70 19.29
C CYS A 24 55.32 25.79 17.96
N GLU A 25 54.64 25.85 16.81
CA GLU A 25 55.27 26.08 15.50
C GLU A 25 56.03 27.42 15.45
N LYS A 26 55.40 28.51 15.91
CA LYS A 26 56.03 29.84 15.97
C LYS A 26 57.26 29.88 16.89
N GLN A 27 57.27 29.07 17.95
CA GLN A 27 58.38 28.99 18.91
C GLN A 27 59.49 28.00 18.49
N GLY A 28 59.35 27.32 17.34
CA GLY A 28 60.32 26.32 16.86
C GLY A 28 60.28 24.99 17.62
N LYS A 29 59.24 24.75 18.44
CA LYS A 29 59.07 23.51 19.23
C LYS A 29 58.32 22.45 18.42
N TYR A 30 58.98 21.91 17.39
CA TYR A 30 58.34 21.02 16.42
C TYR A 30 57.84 19.69 17.01
N VAL A 31 58.51 19.15 18.02
CA VAL A 31 58.09 17.89 18.67
C VAL A 31 56.74 18.07 19.39
N GLU A 32 56.56 19.19 20.09
CA GLU A 32 55.30 19.53 20.77
C GLU A 32 54.18 19.83 19.76
N ALA A 33 54.51 20.48 18.64
CA ALA A 33 53.56 20.73 17.56
C ALA A 33 53.07 19.43 16.90
N GLU A 34 53.96 18.43 16.71
CA GLU A 34 53.57 17.13 16.16
C GLU A 34 52.71 16.32 17.13
N ILE A 35 52.99 16.38 18.44
CA ILE A 35 52.14 15.76 19.47
C ILE A 35 50.75 16.42 19.48
N ALA A 36 50.67 17.75 19.43
CA ALA A 36 49.41 18.48 19.38
C ALA A 36 48.61 18.17 18.09
N LYS A 37 49.30 18.02 16.96
CA LYS A 37 48.71 17.62 15.67
C LYS A 37 48.14 16.20 15.71
N ASN A 38 48.91 15.23 16.18
CA ASN A 38 48.43 13.85 16.31
C ASN A 38 47.20 13.77 17.22
N ARG A 39 47.20 14.51 18.33
CA ARG A 39 46.06 14.56 19.24
C ARG A 39 44.83 15.23 18.61
N LEU A 40 45.03 16.27 17.80
CA LEU A 40 43.98 16.91 17.01
C LEU A 40 43.34 15.94 16.02
N ASP A 41 44.17 15.15 15.32
CA ASP A 41 43.68 14.20 14.32
C ASP A 41 42.92 13.04 14.98
N GLU A 42 43.42 12.52 16.12
CA GLU A 42 42.68 11.55 16.93
C GLU A 42 41.31 12.08 17.38
N LEU A 43 41.27 13.30 17.93
CA LEU A 43 40.02 13.90 18.42
C LEU A 43 39.02 14.17 17.30
N LYS A 44 39.50 14.60 16.13
CA LYS A 44 38.64 14.77 14.93
C LYS A 44 38.03 13.45 14.48
N VAL A 45 38.82 12.37 14.46
CA VAL A 45 38.32 11.04 14.09
C VAL A 45 37.29 10.55 15.11
N HIS A 46 37.55 10.72 16.41
CA HIS A 46 36.59 10.37 17.46
C HIS A 46 35.28 11.17 17.37
N GLU A 47 35.37 12.48 17.12
CA GLU A 47 34.19 13.33 16.96
C GLU A 47 33.38 12.93 15.73
N GLU A 48 34.05 12.67 14.59
CA GLU A 48 33.38 12.21 13.37
C GLU A 48 32.66 10.87 13.59
N ASN A 49 33.30 9.93 14.30
CA ASN A 49 32.69 8.65 14.65
C ASN A 49 31.49 8.84 15.57
N ARG A 50 31.59 9.68 16.61
CA ARG A 50 30.46 10.00 17.50
C ARG A 50 29.28 10.58 16.72
N ARG A 51 29.54 11.55 15.84
CA ARG A 51 28.49 12.18 15.00
C ARG A 51 27.83 11.15 14.08
N LYS A 52 28.60 10.23 13.47
CA LYS A 52 28.07 9.13 12.65
C LYS A 52 27.20 8.17 13.47
N GLU A 53 27.62 7.84 14.69
CA GLU A 53 26.86 6.96 15.59
C GLU A 53 25.56 7.61 16.07
N ALA A 54 25.61 8.88 16.49
CA ALA A 54 24.42 9.64 16.89
C ALA A 54 23.40 9.73 15.75
N MET A 55 23.87 9.99 14.52
CA MET A 55 23.03 9.97 13.32
C MET A 55 22.39 8.59 13.11
N ARG A 56 23.18 7.51 13.14
CA ARG A 56 22.66 6.13 12.98
C ARG A 56 21.60 5.81 14.03
N SER A 57 21.86 6.11 15.29
CA SER A 57 20.92 5.88 16.39
C SER A 57 19.61 6.63 16.19
N ARG A 58 19.67 7.90 15.78
CA ARG A 58 18.47 8.69 15.47
C ARG A 58 17.69 8.09 14.30
N GLN A 59 18.37 7.71 13.22
CA GLN A 59 17.73 7.10 12.05
C GLN A 59 17.07 5.75 12.36
N ILE A 60 17.65 4.96 13.26
CA ILE A 60 17.05 3.72 13.75
C ILE A 60 15.80 4.03 14.59
N ALA A 61 15.88 4.99 15.51
CA ALA A 61 14.74 5.41 16.33
C ALA A 61 13.56 5.92 15.48
N GLU A 62 13.82 6.73 14.45
CA GLU A 62 12.81 7.20 13.49
C GLU A 62 12.14 6.03 12.76
N ARG A 63 12.91 5.04 12.28
CA ARG A 63 12.37 3.86 11.61
C ARG A 63 11.50 3.02 12.53
N LEU A 64 11.96 2.78 13.77
CA LEU A 64 11.20 2.05 14.77
C LEU A 64 9.89 2.78 15.10
N GLY A 65 9.92 4.12 15.21
CA GLY A 65 8.72 4.92 15.45
C GLY A 65 7.70 4.82 14.30
N VAL A 66 8.15 4.83 13.04
CA VAL A 66 7.26 4.62 11.88
C VAL A 66 6.67 3.20 11.86
N GLU A 67 7.47 2.18 12.19
CA GLU A 67 7.01 0.80 12.26
C GLU A 67 6.00 0.58 13.39
N GLU A 68 6.24 1.19 14.57
CA GLU A 68 5.32 1.16 15.71
C GLU A 68 3.99 1.85 15.38
N ALA A 69 4.04 3.04 14.79
CA ALA A 69 2.84 3.77 14.36
C ALA A 69 2.02 2.94 13.35
N HIS A 70 2.67 2.34 12.35
CA HIS A 70 1.99 1.48 11.39
C HIS A 70 1.41 0.21 12.05
N MET A 71 2.10 -0.39 13.01
CA MET A 71 1.60 -1.55 13.75
C MET A 71 0.32 -1.20 14.52
N LEU A 72 0.27 -0.03 15.17
CA LEU A 72 -0.93 0.46 15.87
C LEU A 72 -2.07 0.74 14.89
N GLU A 73 -1.80 1.41 13.76
CA GLU A 73 -2.80 1.63 12.71
C GLU A 73 -3.36 0.32 12.15
N PHE A 74 -2.49 -0.68 11.95
CA PHE A 74 -2.89 -2.01 11.48
C PHE A 74 -3.75 -2.76 12.50
N GLN A 75 -3.41 -2.67 13.78
CA GLN A 75 -4.25 -3.23 14.86
C GLN A 75 -5.62 -2.54 14.91
N GLN A 76 -5.65 -1.21 14.86
CA GLN A 76 -6.89 -0.44 14.84
C GLN A 76 -7.73 -0.77 13.60
N PHE A 77 -7.09 -0.90 12.43
CA PHE A 77 -7.75 -1.32 11.19
C PHE A 77 -8.46 -2.65 11.37
N ASN A 78 -7.78 -3.66 11.94
CA ASN A 78 -8.40 -4.97 12.19
C ASN A 78 -9.57 -4.87 13.16
N LEU A 79 -9.41 -4.16 14.29
CA LEU A 79 -10.48 -3.99 15.27
C LEU A 79 -11.74 -3.33 14.67
N VAL A 80 -11.55 -2.27 13.87
CA VAL A 80 -12.65 -1.57 13.21
C VAL A 80 -13.35 -2.49 12.19
N TRP A 81 -12.56 -3.23 11.39
CA TRP A 81 -13.13 -4.14 10.40
C TRP A 81 -13.82 -5.35 11.01
N ASP A 82 -13.26 -5.92 12.08
CA ASP A 82 -13.85 -7.05 12.77
C ASP A 82 -15.19 -6.63 13.40
N ARG A 83 -15.24 -5.46 14.02
CA ARG A 83 -16.50 -4.87 14.52
C ARG A 83 -17.51 -4.64 13.39
N LYS A 84 -17.10 -4.05 12.27
CA LYS A 84 -17.98 -3.80 11.11
C LYS A 84 -18.54 -5.10 10.54
N MET A 85 -17.73 -6.16 10.48
CA MET A 85 -18.15 -7.49 10.05
C MET A 85 -19.13 -8.12 11.03
N GLU A 86 -18.86 -8.01 12.33
CA GLU A 86 -19.77 -8.50 13.37
C GLU A 86 -21.13 -7.78 13.35
N GLU A 87 -21.14 -6.46 13.17
CA GLU A 87 -22.37 -5.68 12.99
C GLU A 87 -23.14 -6.12 11.73
N TYR A 88 -22.43 -6.41 10.63
CA TYR A 88 -23.06 -6.93 9.41
C TYR A 88 -23.69 -8.31 9.63
N GLU A 89 -22.99 -9.23 10.28
CA GLU A 89 -23.52 -10.58 10.57
C GLU A 89 -24.72 -10.52 11.52
N ARG A 90 -24.70 -9.65 12.54
CA ARG A 90 -25.87 -9.41 13.40
C ARG A 90 -27.07 -8.93 12.61
N ASN A 91 -26.88 -7.95 11.71
CA ASN A 91 -27.96 -7.46 10.84
C ASN A 91 -28.49 -8.55 9.90
N VAL A 92 -27.62 -9.44 9.42
CA VAL A 92 -28.01 -10.60 8.60
C VAL A 92 -28.87 -11.56 9.41
N ASP A 93 -28.50 -11.88 10.65
CA ASP A 93 -29.27 -12.77 11.53
C ASP A 93 -30.65 -12.19 11.83
N GLU A 94 -30.73 -10.89 12.14
CA GLU A 94 -32.01 -10.19 12.35
C GLU A 94 -32.89 -10.22 11.10
N LEU A 95 -32.30 -10.00 9.92
CA LEU A 95 -33.03 -10.02 8.65
C LEU A 95 -33.57 -11.42 8.32
N VAL A 96 -32.78 -12.47 8.57
CA VAL A 96 -33.21 -13.86 8.38
C VAL A 96 -34.31 -14.23 9.38
N ALA A 97 -34.18 -13.82 10.65
CA ALA A 97 -35.20 -14.06 11.66
C ALA A 97 -36.53 -13.36 11.31
N SER A 98 -36.48 -12.07 10.96
CA SER A 98 -37.66 -11.30 10.53
C SER A 98 -38.33 -11.92 9.30
N MET A 99 -37.55 -12.39 8.32
CA MET A 99 -38.06 -13.08 7.14
C MET A 99 -38.79 -14.38 7.50
N ARG A 100 -38.20 -15.17 8.40
CA ARG A 100 -38.78 -16.43 8.89
C ARG A 100 -40.09 -16.19 9.62
N ASP A 101 -40.13 -15.21 10.51
CA ASP A 101 -41.34 -14.87 11.29
C ASP A 101 -42.46 -14.38 10.37
N ARG A 102 -42.12 -13.53 9.39
CA ARG A 102 -43.07 -13.08 8.36
C ARG A 102 -43.60 -14.27 7.55
N HIS A 103 -42.73 -15.15 7.06
CA HIS A 103 -43.15 -16.33 6.30
C HIS A 103 -44.04 -17.28 7.11
N GLN A 104 -43.76 -17.45 8.40
CA GLN A 104 -44.59 -18.23 9.30
C GLN A 104 -45.98 -17.60 9.48
N GLY A 105 -46.05 -16.30 9.71
CA GLY A 105 -47.33 -15.57 9.83
C GLY A 105 -48.14 -15.63 8.54
N GLU A 106 -47.52 -15.35 7.40
CA GLU A 106 -48.18 -15.40 6.09
C GLU A 106 -48.70 -16.81 5.74
N LEU A 107 -47.99 -17.87 6.15
CA LEU A 107 -48.44 -19.24 5.95
C LEU A 107 -49.69 -19.55 6.79
N LEU A 108 -49.72 -19.13 8.06
CA LEU A 108 -50.89 -19.30 8.93
C LEU A 108 -52.10 -18.55 8.38
N GLU A 109 -51.93 -17.29 7.99
CA GLU A 109 -53.00 -16.51 7.35
C GLU A 109 -53.49 -17.15 6.06
N PHE A 110 -52.56 -17.68 5.24
CA PHE A 110 -52.90 -18.35 4.00
C PHE A 110 -53.75 -19.60 4.25
N GLN A 111 -53.38 -20.42 5.26
CA GLN A 111 -54.14 -21.60 5.67
C GLN A 111 -55.53 -21.22 6.19
N GLN A 112 -55.64 -20.19 7.03
CA GLN A 112 -56.94 -19.69 7.53
C GLN A 112 -57.85 -19.24 6.38
N LYS A 113 -57.34 -18.41 5.47
CA LYS A 113 -58.08 -17.95 4.27
C LYS A 113 -58.50 -19.12 3.37
N LEU A 114 -57.74 -20.22 3.35
CA LEU A 114 -58.08 -21.43 2.61
C LEU A 114 -59.28 -22.17 3.24
N LEU A 115 -59.32 -22.24 4.57
CA LEU A 115 -60.40 -22.87 5.33
C LEU A 115 -61.69 -22.05 5.28
N GLU A 116 -61.61 -20.72 5.39
CA GLU A 116 -62.78 -19.83 5.32
C GLU A 116 -63.49 -19.87 3.97
N LYS A 117 -62.74 -20.04 2.86
CA LYS A 117 -63.28 -20.05 1.50
C LYS A 117 -63.87 -21.40 1.07
N GLN A 118 -64.08 -22.34 1.98
CA GLN A 118 -64.66 -23.63 1.63
C GLN A 118 -66.14 -23.51 1.21
N ILE A 119 -66.38 -23.66 -0.10
CA ILE A 119 -67.73 -23.63 -0.70
C ILE A 119 -68.40 -24.98 -0.46
N LYS A 120 -69.69 -24.99 -0.12
CA LYS A 120 -70.46 -26.22 0.10
C LYS A 120 -70.41 -27.17 -1.13
N PRO A 121 -70.36 -28.50 -0.91
CA PRO A 121 -70.42 -29.47 -1.99
C PRO A 121 -71.71 -29.33 -2.81
N LYS A 122 -71.59 -29.52 -4.12
CA LYS A 122 -72.74 -29.63 -5.02
C LYS A 122 -73.00 -31.11 -5.28
N PHE A 123 -74.13 -31.60 -4.80
CA PHE A 123 -74.55 -32.99 -4.95
C PHE A 123 -75.03 -33.30 -6.37
N SER A 124 -74.91 -34.57 -6.77
CA SER A 124 -75.37 -35.03 -8.07
C SER A 124 -76.90 -34.94 -8.20
N LYS A 125 -77.38 -34.84 -9.45
CA LYS A 125 -78.82 -34.87 -9.74
C LYS A 125 -79.47 -36.18 -9.27
N GLU A 126 -78.73 -37.29 -9.31
CA GLU A 126 -79.18 -38.60 -8.85
C GLU A 126 -79.41 -38.60 -7.33
N LEU A 127 -78.46 -38.12 -6.54
CA LEU A 127 -78.65 -37.99 -5.09
C LEU A 127 -79.84 -37.08 -4.74
N LEU A 128 -79.97 -35.94 -5.42
CA LEU A 128 -81.09 -35.03 -5.22
C LEU A 128 -82.44 -35.67 -5.57
N ASN A 129 -82.49 -36.54 -6.58
CA ASN A 129 -83.69 -37.28 -6.94
C ASN A 129 -84.01 -38.37 -5.91
N LEU A 130 -83.01 -39.12 -5.43
CA LEU A 130 -83.19 -40.12 -4.38
C LEU A 130 -83.73 -39.49 -3.08
N ARG A 131 -83.20 -38.32 -2.69
CA ARG A 131 -83.70 -37.54 -1.54
C ARG A 131 -85.15 -37.08 -1.71
N LYS A 132 -85.55 -36.65 -2.92
CA LYS A 132 -86.95 -36.28 -3.21
C LYS A 132 -87.90 -37.48 -3.14
N ILE A 133 -87.48 -38.64 -3.65
CA ILE A 133 -88.26 -39.88 -3.59
C ILE A 133 -88.38 -40.34 -2.13
N GLU A 134 -87.30 -40.29 -1.35
CA GLU A 134 -87.31 -40.56 0.09
C GLU A 134 -88.32 -39.65 0.82
N GLU A 135 -88.29 -38.35 0.56
CA GLU A 135 -89.19 -37.38 1.19
C GLU A 135 -90.66 -37.64 0.81
N HIS A 136 -90.93 -37.98 -0.45
CA HIS A 136 -92.27 -38.32 -0.91
C HIS A 136 -92.82 -39.59 -0.22
N LEU A 137 -92.00 -40.65 -0.14
CA LEU A 137 -92.38 -41.90 0.55
C LEU A 137 -92.60 -41.67 2.05
N ALA A 138 -91.81 -40.78 2.67
CA ALA A 138 -91.99 -40.40 4.07
C ALA A 138 -93.32 -39.64 4.30
N ARG A 139 -93.70 -38.74 3.38
CA ARG A 139 -94.98 -38.00 3.42
C ARG A 139 -96.19 -38.90 3.24
N GLN A 140 -96.06 -39.97 2.46
CA GLN A 140 -97.11 -40.97 2.24
C GLN A 140 -97.31 -41.90 3.46
N LYS A 141 -96.49 -41.78 4.52
CA LYS A 141 -96.52 -42.62 5.74
C LYS A 141 -96.44 -44.12 5.45
N GLU A 142 -95.86 -44.48 4.31
CA GLU A 142 -95.81 -45.85 3.82
C GLU A 142 -94.61 -46.58 4.45
N TYR A 143 -94.63 -46.71 5.78
CA TYR A 143 -93.53 -47.30 6.57
C TYR A 143 -93.53 -48.83 6.55
N ALA A 144 -94.61 -49.45 6.06
CA ALA A 144 -94.85 -50.89 6.15
C ALA A 144 -94.07 -51.72 5.11
N ALA A 145 -93.58 -51.09 4.04
CA ALA A 145 -92.78 -51.76 3.02
C ALA A 145 -91.28 -51.56 3.28
N ASN A 146 -90.46 -52.58 3.02
CA ASN A 146 -88.99 -52.51 3.11
C ASN A 146 -88.35 -51.50 2.11
N THR A 147 -89.14 -50.78 1.33
CA THR A 147 -88.72 -49.90 0.23
C THR A 147 -88.20 -48.52 0.70
N PRO A 148 -88.88 -47.75 1.59
CA PRO A 148 -88.34 -46.51 2.13
C PRO A 148 -87.00 -46.66 2.85
N HIS A 149 -86.82 -47.71 3.66
CA HIS A 149 -85.56 -47.97 4.34
C HIS A 149 -84.41 -48.25 3.35
N LYS A 150 -84.68 -49.06 2.31
CA LYS A 150 -83.71 -49.32 1.22
C LYS A 150 -83.38 -48.06 0.43
N MET A 151 -84.36 -47.16 0.21
CA MET A 151 -84.15 -45.89 -0.49
C MET A 151 -83.25 -44.96 0.33
N LYS A 152 -83.51 -44.83 1.64
CA LYS A 152 -82.66 -44.06 2.55
C LYS A 152 -81.23 -44.59 2.60
N LEU A 153 -81.03 -45.89 2.76
CA LEU A 153 -79.69 -46.50 2.77
C LEU A 153 -78.92 -46.21 1.48
N LYS A 154 -79.59 -46.28 0.31
CA LYS A 154 -78.96 -45.95 -0.98
C LYS A 154 -78.61 -44.47 -1.08
N SER A 155 -79.49 -43.57 -0.64
CA SER A 155 -79.24 -42.13 -0.63
C SER A 155 -78.11 -41.76 0.33
N ASP A 156 -78.11 -42.29 1.54
CA ASP A 156 -77.08 -42.03 2.55
C ASP A 156 -75.71 -42.58 2.10
N ALA A 157 -75.67 -43.76 1.46
CA ALA A 157 -74.45 -44.33 0.90
C ALA A 157 -73.89 -43.50 -0.26
N LEU A 158 -74.75 -43.03 -1.18
CA LEU A 158 -74.34 -42.18 -2.29
C LEU A 158 -73.89 -40.79 -1.81
N GLU A 159 -74.57 -40.22 -0.81
CA GLU A 159 -74.17 -38.97 -0.17
C GLU A 159 -72.82 -39.08 0.50
N ALA A 160 -72.59 -40.13 1.29
CA ALA A 160 -71.30 -40.37 1.94
C ALA A 160 -70.17 -40.47 0.91
N TRP A 161 -70.39 -41.20 -0.19
CA TRP A 161 -69.41 -41.33 -1.26
C TRP A 161 -69.13 -40.01 -1.99
N GLU A 162 -70.16 -39.23 -2.34
CA GLU A 162 -69.99 -37.92 -2.98
C GLU A 162 -69.29 -36.92 -2.06
N MET A 163 -69.62 -36.94 -0.77
CA MET A 163 -68.99 -36.12 0.27
C MET A 163 -67.51 -36.46 0.42
N GLU A 164 -67.17 -37.74 0.48
CA GLU A 164 -65.78 -38.20 0.62
C GLU A 164 -64.96 -37.88 -0.63
N LYS A 165 -65.51 -38.12 -1.83
CA LYS A 165 -64.87 -37.73 -3.10
C LYS A 165 -64.64 -36.23 -3.17
N TRP A 166 -65.63 -35.41 -2.77
CA TRP A 166 -65.49 -33.97 -2.73
C TRP A 166 -64.42 -33.53 -1.72
N ARG A 167 -64.42 -34.10 -0.51
CA ARG A 167 -63.43 -33.82 0.54
C ARG A 167 -62.02 -34.15 0.05
N ASN A 168 -61.82 -35.32 -0.58
CA ASN A 168 -60.52 -35.74 -1.10
C ASN A 168 -60.02 -34.81 -2.21
N SER A 169 -60.89 -34.46 -3.17
CA SER A 169 -60.56 -33.52 -4.24
C SER A 169 -60.20 -32.13 -3.69
N LYS A 170 -60.94 -31.64 -2.69
CA LYS A 170 -60.66 -30.36 -2.05
C LYS A 170 -59.37 -30.37 -1.24
N GLN A 171 -59.11 -31.44 -0.49
CA GLN A 171 -57.86 -31.59 0.24
C GLN A 171 -56.66 -31.61 -0.70
N GLN A 172 -56.76 -32.30 -1.84
CA GLN A 172 -55.72 -32.30 -2.86
C GLN A 172 -55.52 -30.90 -3.47
N GLU A 173 -56.60 -30.18 -3.79
CA GLU A 173 -56.52 -28.79 -4.27
C GLU A 173 -55.84 -27.87 -3.24
N MET A 174 -56.21 -28.00 -1.96
CA MET A 174 -55.62 -27.23 -0.87
C MET A 174 -54.12 -27.52 -0.75
N PHE A 175 -53.73 -28.79 -0.77
CA PHE A 175 -52.32 -29.20 -0.70
C PHE A 175 -51.51 -28.64 -1.88
N GLN A 176 -52.04 -28.69 -3.10
CA GLN A 176 -51.37 -28.12 -4.28
C GLN A 176 -51.18 -26.60 -4.18
N ARG A 177 -52.17 -25.89 -3.63
CA ARG A 177 -52.06 -24.44 -3.39
C ARG A 177 -51.00 -24.14 -2.32
N GLU A 178 -50.94 -24.93 -1.25
CA GLU A 178 -49.94 -24.80 -0.19
C GLU A 178 -48.52 -25.09 -0.69
N ILE A 179 -48.32 -26.11 -1.54
CA ILE A 179 -47.01 -26.37 -2.17
C ILE A 179 -46.54 -25.15 -2.97
N LYS A 180 -47.41 -24.60 -3.82
CA LYS A 180 -47.08 -23.41 -4.63
C LYS A 180 -46.73 -22.21 -3.76
N PHE A 181 -47.43 -22.04 -2.65
CA PHE A 181 -47.15 -20.96 -1.69
C PHE A 181 -45.79 -21.14 -1.03
N LYS A 182 -45.51 -22.33 -0.48
CA LYS A 182 -44.21 -22.68 0.13
C LYS A 182 -43.05 -22.58 -0.87
N GLN A 183 -43.29 -22.91 -2.14
CA GLN A 183 -42.30 -22.75 -3.20
C GLN A 183 -41.91 -21.29 -3.42
N ARG A 184 -42.87 -20.35 -3.37
CA ARG A 184 -42.58 -18.90 -3.45
C ARG A 184 -41.76 -18.43 -2.25
N GLN A 185 -42.14 -18.83 -1.04
CA GLN A 185 -41.37 -18.51 0.17
C GLN A 185 -39.94 -19.06 0.09
N ARG A 186 -39.75 -20.28 -0.40
CA ARG A 186 -38.43 -20.86 -0.65
C ARG A 186 -37.61 -20.03 -1.65
N GLN A 187 -38.21 -19.58 -2.76
CA GLN A 187 -37.53 -18.73 -3.74
C GLN A 187 -37.12 -17.38 -3.14
N GLU A 188 -37.96 -16.78 -2.31
CA GLU A 188 -37.62 -15.55 -1.58
C GLU A 188 -36.44 -15.75 -0.62
N LEU A 189 -36.41 -16.87 0.11
CA LEU A 189 -35.28 -17.22 0.98
C LEU A 189 -33.99 -17.44 0.18
N GLU A 190 -34.05 -18.16 -0.94
CA GLU A 190 -32.90 -18.36 -1.83
C GLU A 190 -32.36 -17.03 -2.39
N ALA A 191 -33.24 -16.11 -2.77
CA ALA A 191 -32.85 -14.78 -3.22
C ALA A 191 -32.19 -13.96 -2.11
N LEU A 192 -32.74 -14.02 -0.88
CA LEU A 192 -32.16 -13.38 0.29
C LEU A 192 -30.77 -13.94 0.61
N GLN A 193 -30.61 -15.27 0.60
CA GLN A 193 -29.33 -15.94 0.81
C GLN A 193 -28.27 -15.52 -0.21
N LYS A 194 -28.64 -15.44 -1.49
CA LYS A 194 -27.73 -14.94 -2.54
C LYS A 194 -27.30 -13.50 -2.28
N ARG A 195 -28.22 -12.62 -1.86
CA ARG A 195 -27.91 -11.24 -1.51
C ARG A 195 -26.96 -11.14 -0.31
N ILE A 196 -27.20 -11.93 0.73
CA ILE A 196 -26.33 -12.02 1.90
C ILE A 196 -24.93 -12.47 1.48
N GLN A 197 -24.84 -13.52 0.65
CA GLN A 197 -23.56 -14.04 0.18
C GLN A 197 -22.79 -13.01 -0.65
N SER A 198 -23.46 -12.35 -1.60
CA SER A 198 -22.82 -11.27 -2.37
C SER A 198 -22.38 -10.11 -1.47
N GLY A 199 -23.15 -9.79 -0.43
CA GLY A 199 -22.79 -8.73 0.52
C GLY A 199 -21.58 -9.11 1.37
N ARG A 200 -21.45 -10.38 1.79
CA ARG A 200 -20.26 -10.89 2.49
C ARG A 200 -19.02 -10.83 1.62
N GLU A 201 -19.14 -11.19 0.34
CA GLU A 201 -18.04 -11.11 -0.63
C GLU A 201 -17.62 -9.66 -0.87
N GLU A 202 -18.57 -8.74 -0.99
CA GLU A 202 -18.29 -7.31 -1.13
C GLU A 202 -17.58 -6.74 0.11
N GLN A 203 -18.00 -7.09 1.34
CA GLN A 203 -17.31 -6.66 2.55
C GLN A 203 -15.86 -7.17 2.60
N LYS A 204 -15.62 -8.43 2.21
CA LYS A 204 -14.26 -9.00 2.12
C LYS A 204 -13.40 -8.24 1.10
N LYS A 205 -13.97 -7.95 -0.07
CA LYS A 205 -13.28 -7.19 -1.11
C LYS A 205 -12.94 -5.77 -0.65
N GLN A 206 -13.87 -5.08 0.02
CA GLN A 206 -13.61 -3.76 0.58
C GLN A 206 -12.52 -3.78 1.65
N ARG A 207 -12.53 -4.78 2.55
CA ARG A 207 -11.45 -4.97 3.54
C ARG A 207 -10.10 -5.15 2.86
N GLN A 208 -10.03 -5.94 1.79
CA GLN A 208 -8.80 -6.14 1.05
C GLN A 208 -8.30 -4.83 0.41
N LEU A 209 -9.17 -4.08 -0.26
CA LEU A 209 -8.81 -2.81 -0.88
C LEU A 209 -8.31 -1.77 0.13
N ASP A 210 -8.99 -1.67 1.28
CA ASP A 210 -8.57 -0.72 2.31
C ASP A 210 -7.28 -1.17 3.03
N LEU A 211 -7.05 -2.48 3.14
CA LEU A 211 -5.77 -3.02 3.61
C LEU A 211 -4.63 -2.68 2.64
N GLU A 212 -4.84 -2.87 1.35
CA GLU A 212 -3.85 -2.52 0.31
C GLU A 212 -3.51 -1.03 0.37
N ARG A 213 -4.51 -0.16 0.55
CA ARG A 213 -4.29 1.28 0.74
C ARG A 213 -3.50 1.59 2.01
N LEU A 214 -3.79 0.91 3.13
CA LEU A 214 -3.05 1.08 4.37
C LEU A 214 -1.57 0.72 4.19
N LEU A 215 -1.30 -0.44 3.58
CA LEU A 215 0.05 -0.92 3.30
C LEU A 215 0.80 0.00 2.33
N GLN A 216 0.11 0.51 1.30
CA GLN A 216 0.69 1.46 0.36
C GLN A 216 1.11 2.77 1.06
N ARG A 217 0.29 3.31 1.96
CA ARG A 217 0.65 4.50 2.75
C ARG A 217 1.91 4.25 3.58
N TYR A 218 2.00 3.09 4.24
CA TYR A 218 3.21 2.71 4.98
C TYR A 218 4.45 2.61 4.08
N GLN A 219 4.33 1.96 2.92
CA GLN A 219 5.42 1.86 1.96
C GLN A 219 5.90 3.24 1.50
N ASN A 220 4.96 4.17 1.23
CA ASN A 220 5.29 5.54 0.83
C ASN A 220 6.03 6.29 1.93
N VAL A 221 5.53 6.25 3.17
CA VAL A 221 6.18 6.89 4.34
C VAL A 221 7.57 6.30 4.59
N LYS A 222 7.71 4.97 4.49
CA LYS A 222 8.99 4.29 4.63
C LYS A 222 9.99 4.70 3.54
N ALA A 223 9.55 4.77 2.28
CA ALA A 223 10.38 5.19 1.17
C ALA A 223 10.83 6.65 1.32
N GLU A 224 9.92 7.54 1.73
CA GLU A 224 10.23 8.94 2.00
C GLU A 224 11.26 9.08 3.13
N LEU A 225 11.07 8.37 4.25
CA LEU A 225 12.02 8.38 5.36
C LEU A 225 13.40 7.88 4.91
N GLN A 226 13.45 6.79 4.14
CA GLN A 226 14.71 6.28 3.59
C GLN A 226 15.40 7.31 2.68
N GLN A 227 14.64 8.02 1.85
CA GLN A 227 15.15 9.08 0.98
C GLN A 227 15.71 10.25 1.81
N GLN A 228 14.99 10.69 2.84
CA GLN A 228 15.43 11.75 3.74
C GLN A 228 16.76 11.38 4.43
N GLN A 229 16.85 10.15 4.96
CA GLN A 229 18.07 9.63 5.60
C GLN A 229 19.25 9.51 4.63
N ASN A 230 19.00 9.14 3.36
CA ASN A 230 20.03 9.08 2.33
C ASN A 230 20.55 10.48 1.94
N LEU A 231 19.64 11.46 1.79
CA LEU A 231 20.02 12.85 1.51
C LEU A 231 20.83 13.46 2.64
N GLU A 232 20.50 13.15 3.90
CA GLU A 232 21.27 13.57 5.06
C GLU A 232 22.69 13.01 5.03
N ARG A 233 22.84 11.71 4.73
CA ARG A 233 24.16 11.07 4.59
C ARG A 233 25.01 11.78 3.52
N ILE A 234 24.46 11.97 2.32
CA ILE A 234 25.15 12.65 1.22
C ILE A 234 25.54 14.08 1.61
N ARG A 235 24.67 14.80 2.33
CA ARG A 235 24.96 16.16 2.79
C ARG A 235 26.16 16.21 3.74
N ILE A 236 26.24 15.25 4.66
CA ILE A 236 27.33 15.18 5.63
C ILE A 236 28.65 14.77 4.96
N GLU A 237 28.61 13.83 4.02
CA GLU A 237 29.78 13.45 3.20
C GLU A 237 30.29 14.61 2.34
N LYS A 238 29.39 15.40 1.72
CA LYS A 238 29.78 16.60 0.98
C LYS A 238 30.40 17.67 1.88
N PHE A 239 29.86 17.87 3.08
CA PHE A 239 30.39 18.84 4.04
C PHE A 239 31.78 18.44 4.55
N SER A 240 32.03 17.15 4.80
CA SER A 240 33.35 16.66 5.18
C SER A 240 34.37 16.86 4.05
N LEU A 241 34.02 16.54 2.80
CA LEU A 241 34.89 16.73 1.63
C LEU A 241 35.25 18.20 1.38
N THR A 242 34.27 19.11 1.51
CA THR A 242 34.49 20.56 1.29
C THR A 242 35.42 21.15 2.35
N THR A 243 35.36 20.65 3.59
CA THR A 243 36.24 21.08 4.67
C THR A 243 37.68 20.63 4.41
N THR A 244 37.88 19.39 3.95
CA THR A 244 39.21 18.86 3.61
C THR A 244 39.82 19.56 2.39
N GLN A 245 39.04 19.85 1.35
CA GLN A 245 39.51 20.59 0.17
C GLN A 245 39.92 22.04 0.49
N ARG A 246 39.19 22.74 1.35
CA ARG A 246 39.57 24.12 1.78
C ARG A 246 40.90 24.18 2.53
N VAL A 247 41.24 23.14 3.30
CA VAL A 247 42.53 23.05 4.00
C VAL A 247 43.67 22.80 3.01
N SER A 248 43.45 21.91 2.04
CA SER A 248 44.42 21.63 0.97
C SER A 248 44.72 22.87 0.12
N MET A 249 43.68 23.55 -0.40
CA MET A 249 43.82 24.76 -1.23
C MET A 249 44.54 25.90 -0.52
N LYS A 250 44.30 26.10 0.79
CA LYS A 250 45.03 27.11 1.59
C LYS A 250 46.52 26.77 1.71
N LYS A 251 46.89 25.49 1.82
CA LYS A 251 48.29 25.05 1.88
C LYS A 251 49.02 25.33 0.56
N TYR A 252 48.38 25.05 -0.58
CA TYR A 252 48.93 25.36 -1.91
C TYR A 252 48.99 26.87 -2.17
N PHE A 253 47.98 27.64 -1.76
CA PHE A 253 47.99 29.10 -1.91
C PHE A 253 49.04 29.79 -1.03
N LEU A 254 49.29 29.31 0.19
CA LEU A 254 50.38 29.79 1.05
C LEU A 254 51.76 29.40 0.51
N ALA A 255 51.91 28.21 -0.05
CA ALA A 255 53.14 27.81 -0.76
C ALA A 255 53.39 28.70 -1.99
N PHE A 256 52.34 29.01 -2.76
CA PHE A 256 52.41 29.91 -3.91
C PHE A 256 52.81 31.33 -3.51
N ASN A 257 52.17 31.93 -2.51
CA ASN A 257 52.55 33.27 -2.01
C ASN A 257 53.92 33.28 -1.33
N GLY A 258 54.30 32.21 -0.62
CA GLY A 258 55.62 32.07 0.00
C GLY A 258 56.76 31.99 -1.01
N VAL A 259 56.52 31.39 -2.19
CA VAL A 259 57.48 31.37 -3.30
C VAL A 259 57.51 32.71 -4.05
N VAL A 260 56.37 33.39 -4.20
CA VAL A 260 56.26 34.65 -4.96
C VAL A 260 56.79 35.87 -4.20
N VAL A 261 56.75 35.90 -2.86
CA VAL A 261 57.31 37.01 -2.06
C VAL A 261 58.85 37.01 -2.03
N GLY A 262 59.49 35.88 -2.37
CA GLY A 262 60.95 35.74 -2.37
C GLY A 262 61.65 36.19 -3.65
N ILE A 263 60.92 36.59 -4.70
CA ILE A 263 61.54 36.96 -5.99
C ILE A 263 60.95 38.29 -6.48
N PRO A 264 61.76 39.35 -6.66
CA PRO A 264 61.29 40.65 -7.13
C PRO A 264 60.53 40.53 -8.45
N LEU A 265 59.40 41.24 -8.57
CA LEU A 265 58.45 41.32 -9.70
C LEU A 265 59.02 41.30 -11.14
N ALA A 266 60.33 41.50 -11.34
CA ALA A 266 61.01 41.38 -12.63
C ALA A 266 61.23 39.92 -13.10
N THR A 267 61.21 38.93 -12.21
CA THR A 267 61.47 37.51 -12.56
C THR A 267 60.22 36.73 -12.97
N GLY A 268 59.02 37.18 -12.59
CA GLY A 268 57.77 36.50 -12.96
C GLY A 268 57.57 36.43 -14.47
N GLY A 269 57.90 37.50 -15.20
CA GLY A 269 57.86 37.52 -16.66
C GLY A 269 58.89 36.59 -17.31
N TYR A 270 60.10 36.50 -16.75
CA TYR A 270 61.15 35.60 -17.23
C TYR A 270 60.82 34.13 -16.97
N PHE A 271 60.20 33.85 -15.81
CA PHE A 271 59.73 32.51 -15.46
C PHE A 271 58.62 32.02 -16.40
N VAL A 272 57.62 32.85 -16.69
CA VAL A 272 56.56 32.53 -17.66
C VAL A 272 57.12 32.41 -19.07
N HIS A 273 58.08 33.25 -19.45
CA HIS A 273 58.78 33.15 -20.74
C HIS A 273 59.54 31.83 -20.89
N ASN A 274 60.29 31.40 -19.85
CA ASN A 274 61.00 30.13 -19.87
C ASN A 274 60.04 28.93 -19.82
N LEU A 275 58.93 29.01 -19.09
CA LEU A 275 57.88 27.99 -19.11
C LEU A 275 57.29 27.79 -20.51
N ARG A 276 57.13 28.86 -21.30
CA ARG A 276 56.58 28.78 -22.66
C ARG A 276 57.60 28.29 -23.69
N ASN A 277 58.84 28.76 -23.58
CA ASN A 277 59.83 28.65 -24.65
C ASN A 277 60.91 27.58 -24.41
N ASP A 278 61.10 27.12 -23.16
CA ASP A 278 62.06 26.08 -22.81
C ASP A 278 61.31 24.79 -22.42
N GLU A 279 61.28 23.85 -23.35
CA GLU A 279 60.60 22.56 -23.19
C GLU A 279 61.18 21.73 -22.04
N ARG A 280 62.51 21.75 -21.86
CA ARG A 280 63.16 20.97 -20.78
C ARG A 280 62.85 21.57 -19.42
N PHE A 281 62.83 22.89 -19.32
CA PHE A 281 62.44 23.58 -18.09
C PHE A 281 60.97 23.31 -17.76
N ARG A 282 60.09 23.39 -18.76
CA ARG A 282 58.66 23.10 -18.62
C ARG A 282 58.39 21.67 -18.17
N GLU A 283 59.02 20.68 -18.80
CA GLU A 283 58.87 19.27 -18.42
C GLU A 283 59.41 19.02 -17.01
N HIS A 284 60.61 19.50 -16.69
CA HIS A 284 61.19 19.35 -15.35
C HIS A 284 60.33 19.99 -14.25
N PHE A 285 59.70 21.13 -14.55
CA PHE A 285 58.85 21.83 -13.60
C PHE A 285 57.45 21.20 -13.49
N HIS A 286 56.89 20.72 -14.60
CA HIS A 286 55.62 19.98 -14.64
C HIS A 286 55.72 18.65 -13.89
N ASP A 287 56.81 17.91 -14.02
CA ASP A 287 57.04 16.65 -13.30
C ASP A 287 57.02 16.84 -11.77
N LYS A 288 57.50 17.99 -11.31
CA LYS A 288 57.59 18.31 -9.89
C LYS A 288 56.32 18.95 -9.33
N TYR A 289 55.59 19.71 -10.15
CA TYR A 289 54.39 20.46 -9.74
C TYR A 289 53.31 20.48 -10.86
N PRO A 290 52.68 19.33 -11.18
CA PRO A 290 51.80 19.20 -12.33
C PRO A 290 50.55 20.10 -12.22
N GLU A 291 49.86 20.05 -11.07
CA GLU A 291 48.64 20.85 -10.85
C GLU A 291 48.89 22.37 -10.88
N LEU A 292 50.11 22.82 -10.56
CA LEU A 292 50.48 24.23 -10.60
C LEU A 292 50.71 24.70 -12.04
N VAL A 293 51.31 23.85 -12.89
CA VAL A 293 51.53 24.16 -14.31
C VAL A 293 50.20 24.17 -15.06
N ASP A 294 49.29 23.25 -14.75
CA ASP A 294 47.94 23.21 -15.34
C ASP A 294 47.12 24.44 -14.94
N ALA A 295 47.18 24.84 -13.66
CA ALA A 295 46.55 26.07 -13.21
C ALA A 295 47.15 27.31 -13.91
N ILE A 296 48.47 27.38 -14.12
CA ILE A 296 49.08 28.48 -14.87
C ILE A 296 48.64 28.44 -16.34
N HIS A 297 48.53 27.26 -16.95
CA HIS A 297 48.08 27.08 -18.33
C HIS A 297 46.65 27.61 -18.57
N GLU A 298 45.76 27.47 -17.58
CA GLU A 298 44.38 27.99 -17.63
C GLU A 298 44.33 29.52 -17.76
N TYR A 299 45.27 30.24 -17.13
CA TYR A 299 45.33 31.70 -17.18
C TYR A 299 46.28 32.24 -18.25
N ILE A 300 47.35 31.50 -18.59
CA ILE A 300 48.35 31.86 -19.59
C ILE A 300 48.72 30.60 -20.37
N PRO A 301 48.44 30.51 -21.69
CA PRO A 301 48.72 29.30 -22.45
C PRO A 301 50.23 29.01 -22.53
N VAL A 302 50.67 28.07 -21.70
CA VAL A 302 52.08 27.62 -21.61
C VAL A 302 52.42 26.48 -22.59
N PHE A 303 51.48 25.58 -22.90
CA PHE A 303 51.71 24.50 -23.87
C PHE A 303 51.50 25.00 -25.31
N PRO A 304 52.35 24.60 -26.28
CA PRO A 304 52.11 24.89 -27.69
C PRO A 304 50.82 24.20 -28.17
N GLU A 305 50.02 24.90 -28.98
CA GLU A 305 48.86 24.29 -29.65
C GLU A 305 49.33 23.09 -30.48
N ALA A 306 48.65 21.95 -30.34
CA ALA A 306 48.95 20.75 -31.10
C ALA A 306 48.85 21.08 -32.59
N ALA A 307 49.94 20.86 -33.34
CA ALA A 307 49.95 21.06 -34.78
C ALA A 307 48.80 20.25 -35.42
N PRO A 308 48.08 20.81 -36.43
CA PRO A 308 47.06 20.06 -37.16
C PRO A 308 47.68 18.76 -37.70
N ARG A 309 47.05 17.63 -37.37
CA ARG A 309 47.44 16.32 -37.92
C ARG A 309 46.91 16.23 -39.34
N ASP A 310 47.77 16.46 -40.33
CA ASP A 310 47.46 16.28 -41.76
C ASP A 310 47.47 14.80 -42.20
N ASP A 311 47.58 13.85 -41.26
CA ASP A 311 47.78 12.42 -41.55
C ASP A 311 46.48 11.58 -41.56
N ILE A 312 45.31 12.21 -41.49
CA ILE A 312 44.01 11.51 -41.56
C ILE A 312 43.29 11.96 -42.84
N GLY A 313 43.40 11.15 -43.89
CA GLY A 313 42.69 11.36 -45.15
C GLY A 313 41.17 11.44 -44.95
N GLU A 314 40.53 12.25 -45.80
CA GLU A 314 39.06 12.45 -45.86
C GLU A 314 38.31 11.11 -45.76
N SER A 315 37.59 10.92 -44.66
CA SER A 315 36.68 9.79 -44.52
C SER A 315 35.38 10.10 -45.28
N ASP A 316 35.26 9.56 -46.49
CA ASP A 316 34.04 9.59 -47.30
C ASP A 316 32.82 9.09 -46.51
N ALA A 317 31.87 9.98 -46.26
CA ALA A 317 30.62 9.72 -45.54
C ALA A 317 29.59 8.88 -46.33
N ALA A 318 30.02 8.16 -47.37
CA ALA A 318 29.18 7.34 -48.24
C ALA A 318 29.16 5.84 -47.88
N ILE A 319 30.00 5.38 -46.94
CA ILE A 319 30.19 3.94 -46.65
C ILE A 319 29.13 3.37 -45.69
N PHE A 320 28.41 4.20 -44.91
CA PHE A 320 27.45 3.73 -43.88
C PHE A 320 25.97 3.77 -44.26
N LYS A 321 25.63 3.84 -45.56
CA LYS A 321 24.24 3.64 -46.02
C LYS A 321 24.12 2.37 -46.86
N GLN A 322 24.00 1.22 -46.19
CA GLN A 322 23.34 0.05 -46.79
C GLN A 322 22.13 -0.37 -45.94
N PRO A 323 20.92 -0.46 -46.53
CA PRO A 323 19.73 -0.91 -45.83
C PRO A 323 19.69 -2.44 -45.71
N VAL A 324 19.34 -2.90 -44.51
CA VAL A 324 19.12 -4.31 -44.18
C VAL A 324 17.84 -4.79 -44.86
N HIS A 325 17.95 -5.53 -45.95
CA HIS A 325 16.83 -6.30 -46.51
C HIS A 325 16.75 -7.67 -45.82
N ALA A 326 15.75 -7.83 -44.96
CA ALA A 326 15.26 -9.11 -44.50
C ALA A 326 14.74 -9.92 -45.70
N LYS A 327 15.24 -11.16 -45.87
CA LYS A 327 14.60 -12.16 -46.72
C LYS A 327 13.70 -13.05 -45.86
N VAL A 328 12.55 -13.30 -46.46
CA VAL A 328 11.43 -14.18 -46.10
C VAL A 328 11.87 -15.57 -45.69
#